data_AF-A0A6M5JDB7-F1
#
_entry.id   AF-A0A6M5JDB7-F1
#
_cell.length_a   1.000
_cell.length_b   1.000
_cell.length_c   1.000
_cell.angle_alpha   90.00
_cell.angle_beta   90.00
_cell.angle_gamma   90.00
#
_symmetry.space_group_name_H-M   'P 1'
#
loop_
_entity.id
_entity.type
_entity.pdbx_description
1 polymer ?
#
loop_
_entity_poly.entity_id
_entity_poly.type
_entity_poly.pdbx_seq_one_letter_code
_entity_poly.pdbx_strand_id
1 'polypeptide(L)'
;MKRMTMSTGLALISAIFASALAAPALAAPARSSGDFEEVHAYWSNGQLPATFHLAITMTVDGDTVSYRGVNSTDKDHPHLATWSGVTDGKRTAFDGGYFDHMALMKTGPDEFMIEKYRNGDLVVGEFWRYDAAGDEWVRHGVVARAAADGTSKSYIEVFKRKK
;
A
#
# COMPACT_ATOMS: atom_id res chain seq x y z
N MET A 1 77.59 -8.24 -35.54
CA MET A 1 76.39 -7.47 -35.14
C MET A 1 75.35 -7.67 -36.25
N LYS A 2 74.10 -8.12 -36.08
CA LYS A 2 73.21 -8.42 -34.96
C LYS A 2 72.38 -9.66 -35.36
N ARG A 3 72.10 -10.57 -34.42
CA ARG A 3 71.14 -11.67 -34.59
C ARG A 3 69.73 -11.11 -34.42
N MET A 4 68.77 -11.54 -35.24
CA MET A 4 67.36 -11.19 -35.11
C MET A 4 66.56 -12.48 -34.93
N THR A 5 66.15 -12.72 -33.70
CA THR A 5 65.24 -13.78 -33.28
C THR A 5 64.04 -13.07 -32.64
N MET A 6 62.83 -13.33 -33.12
CA MET A 6 61.58 -13.07 -32.40
C MET A 6 60.49 -13.91 -33.10
N SER A 7 60.11 -15.07 -32.54
CA SER A 7 59.25 -15.31 -31.38
C SER A 7 57.79 -15.52 -31.80
N THR A 8 57.43 -16.79 -31.85
CA THR A 8 56.07 -17.36 -31.91
C THR A 8 55.26 -16.87 -30.70
N GLY A 9 54.07 -16.33 -30.93
CA GLY A 9 53.15 -15.90 -29.87
C GLY A 9 51.73 -16.37 -30.15
N LEU A 10 51.41 -17.59 -29.72
CA LEU A 10 50.07 -18.15 -29.66
C LEU A 10 49.57 -17.98 -28.21
N ALA A 11 48.52 -17.20 -27.99
CA ALA A 11 47.69 -17.32 -26.79
C ALA A 11 46.28 -16.78 -27.07
N LEU A 12 45.40 -17.71 -27.41
CA LEU A 12 43.96 -17.56 -27.49
C LEU A 12 43.40 -17.46 -26.06
N ILE A 13 42.78 -16.36 -25.67
CA ILE A 13 41.96 -16.27 -24.45
C ILE A 13 40.59 -15.73 -24.85
N SER A 14 39.71 -16.64 -25.28
CA SER A 14 38.28 -16.37 -25.40
C SER A 14 37.64 -16.52 -24.02
N ALA A 15 37.54 -15.42 -23.28
CA ALA A 15 36.72 -15.36 -22.08
C ALA A 15 35.24 -15.27 -22.48
N ILE A 16 34.54 -16.39 -22.44
CA ILE A 16 33.08 -16.44 -22.57
C ILE A 16 32.50 -15.85 -21.28
N PHE A 17 32.12 -14.57 -21.32
CA PHE A 17 31.27 -13.96 -20.31
C PHE A 17 29.90 -14.66 -20.37
N ALA A 18 29.68 -15.61 -19.47
CA ALA A 18 28.34 -16.10 -19.18
C ALA A 18 27.59 -15.02 -18.39
N SER A 19 27.04 -14.03 -19.09
CA SER A 19 26.03 -13.12 -18.56
C SER A 19 24.75 -13.92 -18.35
N ALA A 20 24.65 -14.55 -17.18
CA ALA A 20 23.38 -15.04 -16.68
C ALA A 20 22.44 -13.84 -16.55
N LEU A 21 21.54 -13.70 -17.52
CA LEU A 21 20.36 -12.86 -17.43
C LEU A 21 19.54 -13.40 -16.26
N ALA A 22 19.73 -12.83 -15.07
CA ALA A 22 18.82 -13.02 -13.96
C ALA A 22 17.49 -12.42 -14.41
N ALA A 23 16.58 -13.28 -14.90
CA ALA A 23 15.20 -12.90 -15.10
C ALA A 23 14.70 -12.37 -13.76
N PRO A 24 14.04 -11.19 -13.70
CA PRO A 24 13.49 -10.68 -12.47
C PRO A 24 12.48 -11.72 -11.98
N ALA A 25 12.81 -12.39 -10.87
CA ALA A 25 11.83 -13.19 -10.17
C ALA A 25 10.69 -12.24 -9.81
N LEU A 26 9.49 -12.52 -10.32
CA LEU A 26 8.28 -11.85 -9.85
C LEU A 26 8.25 -12.05 -8.33
N ALA A 27 8.51 -10.98 -7.59
CA ALA A 27 8.55 -11.03 -6.14
C ALA A 27 7.16 -11.50 -5.67
N ALA A 28 7.13 -12.44 -4.72
CA ALA A 28 5.87 -12.79 -4.08
C ALA A 28 5.29 -11.52 -3.40
N PRO A 29 3.96 -11.35 -3.36
CA PRO A 29 3.34 -10.23 -2.65
C PRO A 29 3.89 -10.13 -1.23
N ALA A 30 4.05 -8.92 -0.72
CA ALA A 30 4.58 -8.74 0.63
C ALA A 30 3.69 -9.47 1.65
N ARG A 31 4.27 -9.93 2.77
CA ARG A 31 3.53 -10.63 3.84
C ARG A 31 2.31 -9.86 4.33
N SER A 32 2.36 -8.53 4.26
CA SER A 32 1.29 -7.61 4.61
C SER A 32 0.09 -7.63 3.64
N SER A 33 0.19 -8.35 2.51
CA SER A 33 -0.90 -8.57 1.56
C SER A 33 -1.86 -9.65 2.04
N GLY A 34 -3.14 -9.52 1.73
CA GLY A 34 -4.18 -10.53 1.96
C GLY A 34 -5.52 -9.93 2.35
N ASP A 35 -6.43 -10.81 2.75
CA ASP A 35 -7.75 -10.46 3.26
C ASP A 35 -7.73 -10.34 4.79
N PHE A 36 -8.31 -9.26 5.29
CA PHE A 36 -8.40 -8.93 6.70
C PHE A 36 -9.83 -8.51 7.06
N GLU A 37 -10.16 -8.64 8.33
CA GLU A 37 -11.45 -8.30 8.90
C GLU A 37 -11.26 -7.43 10.12
N GLU A 38 -12.09 -6.40 10.23
CA GLU A 38 -12.10 -5.54 11.39
C GLU A 38 -12.42 -6.35 12.66
N VAL A 39 -11.64 -6.11 13.70
CA VAL A 39 -11.82 -6.71 15.03
C VAL A 39 -11.91 -5.67 16.13
N HIS A 40 -11.49 -4.44 15.84
CA HIS A 40 -11.65 -3.31 16.72
C HIS A 40 -11.70 -2.02 15.91
N ALA A 41 -12.64 -1.15 16.25
CA ALA A 41 -12.76 0.18 15.68
C ALA A 41 -13.21 1.19 16.73
N TYR A 42 -12.74 2.42 16.58
CA TYR A 42 -13.08 3.55 17.43
C TYR A 42 -13.16 4.82 16.60
N TRP A 43 -14.22 5.62 16.81
CA TRP A 43 -14.33 6.98 16.29
C TRP A 43 -14.36 7.99 17.44
N SER A 44 -13.60 9.07 17.33
CA SER A 44 -13.42 10.06 18.39
C SER A 44 -14.69 10.79 18.81
N ASN A 45 -15.70 10.82 17.94
CA ASN A 45 -17.00 11.42 18.22
C ASN A 45 -17.99 10.46 18.89
N GLY A 46 -17.60 9.20 19.15
CA GLY A 46 -18.45 8.19 19.79
C GLY A 46 -19.61 7.69 18.93
N GLN A 47 -19.67 8.05 17.64
CA GLN A 47 -20.78 7.70 16.73
C GLN A 47 -20.50 6.45 15.88
N LEU A 48 -19.54 5.61 16.25
CA LEU A 48 -19.31 4.35 15.56
C LEU A 48 -20.54 3.44 15.79
N PRO A 49 -21.18 2.92 14.73
CA PRO A 49 -22.31 2.01 14.89
C PRO A 49 -21.89 0.74 15.64
N ALA A 50 -22.74 0.25 16.54
CA ALA A 50 -22.47 -1.01 17.25
C ALA A 50 -22.40 -2.23 16.31
N THR A 51 -22.99 -2.11 15.11
CA THR A 51 -22.95 -3.12 14.04
C THR A 51 -21.87 -2.84 13.01
N PHE A 52 -20.91 -1.96 13.31
CA PHE A 52 -19.82 -1.65 12.40
C PHE A 52 -19.11 -2.93 11.96
N HIS A 53 -18.86 -3.02 10.66
CA HIS A 53 -18.15 -4.14 10.08
C HIS A 53 -17.47 -3.70 8.80
N LEU A 54 -16.17 -4.00 8.70
CA LEU A 54 -15.35 -3.67 7.55
C LEU A 54 -14.40 -4.83 7.24
N ALA A 55 -14.54 -5.39 6.05
CA ALA A 55 -13.56 -6.33 5.49
C ALA A 55 -12.66 -5.60 4.50
N ILE A 56 -11.37 -5.88 4.53
CA ILE A 56 -10.40 -5.26 3.61
C ILE A 56 -9.56 -6.33 2.92
N THR A 57 -9.17 -6.04 1.68
CA THR A 57 -8.08 -6.72 0.99
C THR A 57 -6.99 -5.69 0.77
N MET A 58 -5.79 -5.95 1.28
CA MET A 58 -4.60 -5.14 1.03
C MET A 58 -3.64 -5.92 0.14
N THR A 59 -3.02 -5.28 -0.83
CA THR A 59 -1.93 -5.87 -1.61
C THR A 59 -0.78 -4.88 -1.69
N VAL A 60 0.41 -5.35 -1.37
CA VAL A 60 1.65 -4.59 -1.40
C VAL A 60 2.61 -5.33 -2.31
N ASP A 61 2.91 -4.71 -3.45
CA ASP A 61 3.81 -5.24 -4.48
C ASP A 61 4.81 -4.16 -4.87
N GLY A 62 6.05 -4.28 -4.36
CA GLY A 62 7.09 -3.29 -4.56
C GLY A 62 6.70 -1.92 -4.00
N ASP A 63 6.57 -0.94 -4.90
CA ASP A 63 6.15 0.43 -4.61
C ASP A 63 4.64 0.65 -4.80
N THR A 64 3.89 -0.36 -5.22
CA THR A 64 2.46 -0.28 -5.47
C THR A 64 1.68 -0.87 -4.30
N VAL A 65 0.64 -0.14 -3.86
CA VAL A 65 -0.33 -0.63 -2.89
C VAL A 65 -1.71 -0.58 -3.52
N SER A 66 -2.51 -1.62 -3.32
CA SER A 66 -3.93 -1.62 -3.66
C SER A 66 -4.77 -2.05 -2.48
N TYR A 67 -5.97 -1.50 -2.43
CA TYR A 67 -6.93 -1.71 -1.37
C TYR A 67 -8.31 -1.96 -1.94
N ARG A 68 -9.03 -2.87 -1.30
CA ARG A 68 -10.47 -3.06 -1.46
C ARG A 68 -11.12 -3.19 -0.10
N GLY A 69 -11.99 -2.25 0.26
CA GLY A 69 -12.77 -2.29 1.49
C GLY A 69 -14.25 -2.48 1.23
N VAL A 70 -14.88 -3.37 1.99
CA VAL A 70 -16.33 -3.60 1.98
C VAL A 70 -16.86 -3.25 3.36
N ASN A 71 -17.54 -2.11 3.48
CA ASN A 71 -18.26 -1.74 4.68
C ASN A 71 -19.68 -2.32 4.60
N SER A 72 -19.93 -3.34 5.42
CA SER A 72 -21.24 -4.03 5.54
C SER A 72 -21.96 -3.70 6.84
N THR A 73 -21.73 -2.50 7.37
CA THR A 73 -22.49 -1.98 8.52
C THR A 73 -23.98 -1.90 8.20
N ASP A 74 -24.33 -1.40 7.00
CA ASP A 74 -25.61 -1.67 6.34
C ASP A 74 -25.43 -2.93 5.48
N LYS A 75 -26.13 -4.01 5.85
CA LYS A 75 -26.02 -5.30 5.14
C LYS A 75 -26.76 -5.32 3.81
N ASP A 76 -27.78 -4.47 3.66
CA ASP A 76 -28.61 -4.42 2.45
C ASP A 76 -27.94 -3.55 1.37
N HIS A 77 -27.13 -2.57 1.80
CA HIS A 77 -26.41 -1.66 0.90
C HIS A 77 -24.93 -1.53 1.31
N PRO A 78 -24.11 -2.57 1.13
CA PRO A 78 -22.70 -2.52 1.49
C PRO A 78 -21.96 -1.48 0.64
N HIS A 79 -21.15 -0.64 1.28
CA HIS A 79 -20.34 0.35 0.59
C HIS A 79 -18.98 -0.26 0.21
N LEU A 80 -18.66 -0.23 -1.09
CA LEU A 80 -17.37 -0.64 -1.65
C LEU A 80 -16.44 0.57 -1.83
N ALA A 81 -15.19 0.45 -1.38
CA ALA A 81 -14.13 1.41 -1.66
C ALA A 81 -12.92 0.69 -2.24
N THR A 82 -12.45 1.11 -3.41
CA THR A 82 -11.27 0.53 -4.07
C THR A 82 -10.31 1.61 -4.51
N TRP A 83 -9.02 1.39 -4.31
CA TRP A 83 -7.98 2.25 -4.86
C TRP A 83 -6.68 1.47 -5.06
N SER A 84 -5.83 1.99 -5.93
CA SER A 84 -4.46 1.52 -6.10
C SER A 84 -3.57 2.72 -6.47
N GLY A 85 -2.32 2.70 -6.03
CA GLY A 85 -1.38 3.77 -6.34
C GLY A 85 0.06 3.37 -6.04
N VAL A 86 0.98 4.17 -6.56
CA VAL A 86 2.40 4.07 -6.26
C VAL A 86 2.70 4.90 -5.00
N THR A 87 3.62 4.41 -4.17
CA THR A 87 4.01 4.99 -2.88
C THR A 87 5.01 6.16 -3.01
N ASP A 88 4.85 6.99 -4.05
CA ASP A 88 5.78 8.07 -4.41
C ASP A 88 5.39 9.44 -3.85
N GLY A 89 4.26 9.53 -3.15
CA GLY A 89 3.73 10.75 -2.55
C GLY A 89 3.14 11.76 -3.54
N LYS A 90 3.07 11.43 -4.82
CA LYS A 90 2.44 12.33 -5.79
C LYS A 90 0.93 12.20 -5.72
N ARG A 91 0.25 13.34 -5.83
CA ARG A 91 -1.20 13.36 -5.99
C ARG A 91 -1.58 12.79 -7.35
N THR A 92 -2.46 11.82 -7.36
CA THR A 92 -2.99 11.16 -8.55
C THR A 92 -4.50 11.18 -8.51
N ALA A 93 -5.13 11.37 -9.67
CA ALA A 93 -6.58 11.28 -9.77
C ALA A 93 -7.01 9.82 -9.55
N PHE A 94 -8.10 9.60 -8.83
CA PHE A 94 -8.66 8.26 -8.64
C PHE A 94 -10.18 8.35 -8.50
N ASP A 95 -10.87 7.24 -8.78
CA ASP A 95 -12.31 7.12 -8.56
C ASP A 95 -12.59 6.78 -7.09
N GLY A 96 -12.60 7.80 -6.24
CA GLY A 96 -12.81 7.68 -4.80
C GLY A 96 -14.24 7.97 -4.35
N GLY A 97 -15.20 8.10 -5.28
CA GLY A 97 -16.57 8.57 -5.01
C GLY A 97 -16.61 10.02 -4.54
N TYR A 98 -16.45 10.24 -3.22
CA TYR A 98 -16.39 11.59 -2.65
C TYR A 98 -15.05 12.29 -2.94
N PHE A 99 -13.95 11.54 -3.05
CA PHE A 99 -12.61 12.08 -3.28
C PHE A 99 -12.25 12.09 -4.76
N ASP A 100 -11.45 13.07 -5.19
CA ASP A 100 -11.00 13.19 -6.59
C ASP A 100 -9.51 12.88 -6.78
N HIS A 101 -8.69 13.01 -5.73
CA HIS A 101 -7.27 12.69 -5.78
C HIS A 101 -6.82 11.97 -4.51
N MET A 102 -5.76 11.20 -4.66
CA MET A 102 -5.07 10.51 -3.57
C MET A 102 -3.56 10.70 -3.71
N ALA A 103 -2.86 10.83 -2.58
CA ALA A 103 -1.42 10.64 -2.51
C ALA A 103 -1.13 9.47 -1.57
N LEU A 104 -0.19 8.62 -1.96
CA LEU A 104 0.23 7.44 -1.20
C LEU A 104 1.74 7.52 -0.98
N MET A 105 2.18 7.33 0.25
CA MET A 105 3.59 7.43 0.63
C MET A 105 3.98 6.24 1.49
N LYS A 106 5.18 5.72 1.29
CA LYS A 106 5.80 4.79 2.23
C LYS A 106 6.53 5.57 3.32
N THR A 107 6.11 5.40 4.58
CA THR A 107 6.69 6.10 5.74
C THR A 107 7.58 5.20 6.60
N GLY A 108 7.47 3.88 6.41
CA GLY A 108 8.31 2.86 7.05
C GLY A 108 8.30 1.55 6.25
N PRO A 109 9.01 0.50 6.69
CA PRO A 109 9.07 -0.78 5.97
C PRO A 109 7.70 -1.38 5.66
N ASP A 110 6.78 -1.28 6.63
CA ASP A 110 5.41 -1.81 6.63
C ASP A 110 4.40 -0.73 7.03
N GLU A 111 4.72 0.53 6.72
CA GLU A 111 3.90 1.69 7.07
C GLU A 111 3.70 2.60 5.87
N PHE A 112 2.45 2.99 5.66
CA PHE A 112 2.00 3.84 4.57
C PHE A 112 1.17 5.00 5.08
N MET A 113 1.35 6.16 4.48
CA MET A 113 0.46 7.31 4.66
C MET A 113 -0.36 7.51 3.40
N ILE A 114 -1.66 7.72 3.58
CA ILE A 114 -2.62 7.97 2.51
C ILE A 114 -3.31 9.28 2.79
N GLU A 115 -3.32 10.13 1.78
CA GLU A 115 -4.05 11.38 1.79
C GLU A 115 -5.13 11.33 0.71
N LYS A 116 -6.36 11.72 1.04
CA LYS A 116 -7.46 11.81 0.08
C LYS A 116 -7.97 13.24 0.03
N TYR A 117 -8.17 13.71 -1.19
CA TYR A 117 -8.43 15.10 -1.49
C TYR A 117 -9.78 15.27 -2.19
N ARG A 118 -10.35 16.48 -2.03
CA ARG A 118 -11.51 16.93 -2.79
C ARG A 118 -11.31 18.40 -3.14
N ASN A 119 -11.42 18.75 -4.42
CA ASN A 119 -11.22 20.09 -4.96
C ASN A 119 -9.88 20.71 -4.51
N GLY A 120 -8.84 19.89 -4.35
CA GLY A 120 -7.51 20.32 -3.89
C GLY A 120 -7.32 20.41 -2.37
N ASP A 121 -8.39 20.33 -1.58
CA ASP A 121 -8.33 20.32 -0.12
C ASP A 121 -8.06 18.90 0.40
N LEU A 122 -7.18 18.79 1.41
CA LEU A 122 -6.96 17.53 2.12
C LEU A 122 -8.17 17.23 3.02
N VAL A 123 -8.85 16.12 2.75
CA VAL A 123 -10.05 15.71 3.50
C VAL A 123 -9.74 14.56 4.44
N VAL A 124 -8.92 13.60 4.02
CA VAL A 124 -8.53 12.46 4.85
C VAL A 124 -7.02 12.34 4.88
N GLY A 125 -6.46 12.19 6.07
CA GLY A 125 -5.09 11.69 6.26
C GLY A 125 -5.15 10.44 7.12
N GLU A 126 -4.56 9.35 6.64
CA GLU A 126 -4.55 8.06 7.34
C GLU A 126 -3.18 7.39 7.25
N PHE A 127 -2.71 6.87 8.39
CA PHE A 127 -1.56 5.99 8.49
C PHE A 127 -2.04 4.55 8.60
N TRP A 128 -1.44 3.68 7.81
CA TRP A 128 -1.63 2.26 7.82
C TRP A 128 -0.32 1.61 8.22
N ARG A 129 -0.33 0.81 9.27
CA ARG A 129 0.83 0.04 9.71
C ARG A 129 0.47 -1.43 9.82
N TYR A 130 1.28 -2.28 9.23
CA TYR A 130 1.15 -3.72 9.38
C TYR A 130 2.01 -4.19 10.56
N ASP A 131 1.39 -4.94 11.47
CA ASP A 131 2.09 -5.63 12.56
C ASP A 131 2.26 -7.12 12.19
N ALA A 132 3.50 -7.51 11.93
CA ALA A 132 3.85 -8.87 11.58
C ALA A 132 3.73 -9.87 12.75
N ALA A 133 3.72 -9.39 14.01
CA ALA A 133 3.54 -10.24 15.18
C ALA A 133 2.08 -10.62 15.39
N GLY A 134 1.17 -9.65 15.26
CA GLY A 134 -0.28 -9.86 15.31
C GLY A 134 -0.89 -10.37 14.01
N ASP A 135 -0.16 -10.29 12.89
CA ASP A 135 -0.68 -10.54 11.53
C ASP A 135 -1.91 -9.68 11.24
N GLU A 136 -1.76 -8.38 11.51
CA GLU A 136 -2.84 -7.40 11.50
C GLU A 136 -2.43 -6.07 10.88
N TRP A 137 -3.42 -5.37 10.32
CA TRP A 137 -3.29 -3.98 9.92
C TRP A 137 -3.90 -3.08 10.98
N VAL A 138 -3.22 -1.99 11.30
CA VAL A 138 -3.75 -0.91 12.13
C VAL A 138 -3.84 0.36 11.29
N ARG A 139 -5.03 0.93 11.22
CA ARG A 139 -5.31 2.20 10.54
C ARG A 139 -5.60 3.28 11.57
N HIS A 140 -4.83 4.36 11.54
CA HIS A 140 -5.13 5.59 12.27
C HIS A 140 -5.43 6.68 11.26
N GLY A 141 -6.55 7.38 11.39
CA GLY A 141 -6.85 8.45 10.46
C GLY A 141 -7.66 9.58 11.05
N VAL A 142 -7.68 10.67 10.30
CA VAL A 142 -8.52 11.84 10.54
C VAL A 142 -9.29 12.11 9.25
N VAL A 143 -10.57 12.39 9.38
CA VAL A 143 -11.39 12.92 8.30
C VAL A 143 -11.89 14.31 8.70
N ALA A 144 -11.57 15.30 7.88
CA ALA A 144 -11.97 16.68 8.07
C ALA A 144 -13.29 16.95 7.35
N ARG A 145 -14.27 17.53 8.06
CA ARG A 145 -15.51 18.09 7.48
C ARG A 145 -16.32 17.15 6.57
N ALA A 146 -16.09 15.83 6.63
CA ALA A 146 -16.82 14.85 5.82
C ALA A 146 -17.78 13.98 6.64
N ALA A 147 -17.92 14.22 7.95
CA ALA A 147 -19.06 13.69 8.70
C ALA A 147 -20.34 14.43 8.26
N ALA A 148 -21.49 13.76 8.36
CA ALA A 148 -22.78 14.32 7.93
C ALA A 148 -23.16 15.62 8.66
N ASP A 149 -22.54 15.89 9.81
CA ASP A 149 -22.70 17.09 10.63
C ASP A 149 -21.64 18.18 10.37
N GLY A 150 -20.77 17.98 9.38
CA GLY A 150 -19.68 18.91 9.05
C GLY A 150 -18.52 18.91 10.04
N THR A 151 -18.50 17.99 11.00
CA THR A 151 -17.41 17.87 11.98
C THR A 151 -16.26 17.02 11.46
N SER A 152 -15.11 17.16 12.13
CA SER A 152 -13.97 16.27 11.95
C SER A 152 -14.04 15.13 12.97
N LYS A 153 -13.60 13.93 12.57
CA LYS A 153 -13.38 12.82 13.50
C LYS A 153 -12.03 12.18 13.24
N SER A 154 -11.40 11.67 14.29
CA SER A 154 -10.32 10.70 14.17
C SER A 154 -10.86 9.30 14.38
N TYR A 155 -10.15 8.31 13.83
CA TYR A 155 -10.50 6.91 13.95
C TYR A 155 -9.25 6.04 14.10
N ILE A 156 -9.43 4.94 14.82
CA ILE A 156 -8.46 3.85 14.95
C ILE A 156 -9.20 2.57 14.61
N GLU A 157 -8.64 1.77 13.73
CA GLU A 157 -9.23 0.50 13.31
C GLU A 157 -8.15 -0.56 13.20
N VAL A 158 -8.46 -1.78 13.66
CA VAL A 158 -7.56 -2.93 13.67
C VAL A 158 -8.21 -4.05 12.87
N PHE A 159 -7.45 -4.62 11.94
CA PHE A 159 -7.91 -5.65 11.02
C PHE A 159 -7.03 -6.88 11.15
N LYS A 160 -7.62 -8.03 11.51
CA LYS A 160 -6.89 -9.30 11.58
C LYS A 160 -7.06 -10.09 10.30
N ARG A 161 -6.02 -10.84 9.92
CA ARG A 161 -6.07 -11.69 8.74
C ARG A 161 -7.23 -12.70 8.84
N LYS A 162 -7.97 -12.86 7.74
CA LYS A 162 -8.95 -13.92 7.60
C LYS A 162 -8.24 -15.27 7.52
N LYS A 163 -8.66 -16.21 8.36
CA LYS A 163 -8.17 -17.59 8.35
C LYS A 163 -8.82 -18.41 7.24
#